data_AF-A0AAW5WV62-F1
#
_entry.id   AF-A0AAW5WV62-F1
#
_cell.length_a   1.000
_cell.length_b   1.000
_cell.length_c   1.000
_cell.angle_alpha   90.00
_cell.angle_beta   90.00
_cell.angle_gamma   90.00
#
_symmetry.space_group_name_H-M   'P 1'
#
loop_
_entity.id
_entity.type
_entity.pdbx_description
1 polymer ?
#
loop_
_entity_poly.entity_id
_entity_poly.type
_entity_poly.pdbx_seq_one_letter_code
_entity_poly.pdbx_strand_id
1 'polypeptide(L)'
;MNEKRQERQADFVFSCRLAILSFLTYNLRWVIEVVKLLGKTIRQLSEELQLSKQAINQRISSIKDFRSKHTHKVKNHLEIDERGVKMLANFDKQKRQDQQVNRQERQAENDKQDKKKTNINDVLLKQLDVKDQQISKLQKSLDQQQQLQLATLAENRQLKGHIQKLNGLLESSNSTQKRQATRKNGNLSNGANSSNTKDKNDKQEKNRVVDTNEKQKKIHKNKINNSWWHFW
;
A
#
# COMPACT_ATOMS: atom_id res chain seq x y z
N MET A 1 -53.27 -13.65 92.80
CA MET A 1 -52.04 -14.47 92.64
C MET A 1 -52.05 -15.40 91.40
N ASN A 2 -53.20 -15.61 90.75
CA ASN A 2 -53.33 -16.56 89.63
C ASN A 2 -53.04 -15.96 88.25
N GLU A 3 -53.22 -14.65 88.08
CA GLU A 3 -53.05 -13.94 86.80
C GLU A 3 -51.59 -13.90 86.34
N LYS A 4 -50.65 -13.54 87.24
CA LYS A 4 -49.18 -13.64 86.98
C LYS A 4 -48.67 -15.06 86.69
N ARG A 5 -49.45 -16.11 87.04
CA ARG A 5 -49.11 -17.49 86.65
C ARG A 5 -49.63 -17.82 85.26
N GLN A 6 -50.79 -17.29 84.87
CA GLN A 6 -51.33 -17.48 83.53
C GLN A 6 -50.54 -16.72 82.46
N GLU A 7 -50.12 -15.47 82.73
CA GLU A 7 -49.26 -14.71 81.81
C GLU A 7 -47.93 -15.43 81.54
N ARG A 8 -47.24 -15.90 82.60
CA ARG A 8 -45.98 -16.64 82.44
C ARG A 8 -46.15 -17.97 81.71
N GLN A 9 -47.31 -18.61 81.81
CA GLN A 9 -47.61 -19.80 81.01
C GLN A 9 -47.90 -19.45 79.55
N ALA A 10 -48.61 -18.36 79.28
CA ALA A 10 -48.84 -17.88 77.92
C ALA A 10 -47.53 -17.49 77.23
N ASP A 11 -46.62 -16.79 77.92
CA ASP A 11 -45.31 -16.40 77.42
C ASP A 11 -44.41 -17.61 77.12
N PHE A 12 -44.43 -18.63 77.99
CA PHE A 12 -43.69 -19.87 77.77
C PHE A 12 -44.21 -20.64 76.55
N VAL A 13 -45.53 -20.78 76.42
CA VAL A 13 -46.16 -21.43 75.27
C VAL A 13 -45.87 -20.65 73.98
N PHE A 14 -45.88 -19.32 74.03
CA PHE A 14 -45.55 -18.47 72.89
C PHE A 14 -44.08 -18.62 72.49
N SER A 15 -43.16 -18.62 73.46
CA SER A 15 -41.72 -18.82 73.23
C SER A 15 -41.43 -20.19 72.63
N CYS A 16 -42.04 -21.27 73.15
CA CYS A 16 -41.91 -22.60 72.58
C CYS A 16 -42.46 -22.69 71.15
N ARG A 17 -43.63 -22.08 70.88
CA ARG A 17 -44.18 -22.02 69.51
C ARG A 17 -43.27 -21.27 68.55
N LEU A 18 -42.68 -20.16 68.99
CA LEU A 18 -41.75 -19.37 68.18
C LEU A 18 -40.46 -20.14 67.90
N ALA A 19 -39.93 -20.87 68.89
CA ALA A 19 -38.75 -21.73 68.72
C ALA A 19 -39.02 -22.89 67.73
N ILE A 20 -40.19 -23.53 67.82
CA ILE A 20 -40.59 -24.60 66.89
C ILE A 20 -40.75 -24.06 65.46
N LEU A 21 -41.39 -22.89 65.30
CA LEU A 21 -41.52 -22.24 63.98
C LEU A 21 -40.15 -21.84 63.41
N SER A 22 -39.24 -21.32 64.23
CA SER A 22 -37.87 -21.01 63.82
C SER A 22 -37.11 -22.28 63.39
N PHE A 23 -37.26 -23.38 64.13
CA PHE A 23 -36.61 -24.65 63.77
C PHE A 23 -37.17 -25.22 62.46
N LEU A 24 -38.50 -25.22 62.29
CA LEU A 24 -39.14 -25.70 61.07
C LEU A 24 -38.77 -24.87 59.84
N THR A 25 -38.73 -23.55 59.98
CA THR A 25 -38.34 -22.65 58.87
C THR A 25 -36.87 -22.82 58.46
N TYR A 26 -35.97 -23.03 59.42
CA TYR A 26 -34.56 -23.29 59.14
C TYR A 26 -34.35 -24.63 58.42
N ASN A 27 -35.03 -25.69 58.86
CA ASN A 27 -34.98 -27.00 58.22
C ASN A 27 -35.59 -26.96 56.80
N LEU A 28 -36.72 -26.25 56.60
CA LEU A 28 -37.31 -26.07 55.27
C LEU A 28 -36.36 -25.31 54.34
N ARG A 29 -35.72 -24.24 54.84
CA ARG A 29 -34.72 -23.47 54.07
C ARG A 29 -33.57 -24.35 53.62
N TRP A 30 -33.02 -25.15 54.53
CA TRP A 30 -31.90 -26.06 54.26
C TRP A 30 -32.29 -27.15 53.26
N VAL A 31 -33.45 -27.78 53.41
CA VAL A 31 -33.95 -28.78 52.46
C VAL A 31 -34.16 -28.18 51.06
N ILE A 32 -34.74 -26.98 50.96
CA ILE A 32 -34.91 -26.27 49.68
C ILE A 32 -33.56 -25.93 49.04
N GLU A 33 -32.56 -25.57 49.84
CA GLU A 33 -31.21 -25.23 49.38
C GLU A 33 -30.42 -26.46 48.91
N VAL A 34 -30.55 -27.58 49.63
CA VAL A 34 -30.02 -28.90 49.22
C VAL A 34 -30.68 -29.39 47.92
N VAL A 35 -31.99 -29.18 47.77
CA VAL A 35 -32.71 -29.56 46.53
C VAL A 35 -32.28 -28.71 45.33
N LYS A 36 -31.92 -27.44 45.54
CA LYS A 36 -31.36 -26.57 44.48
C LYS A 36 -29.95 -26.96 44.03
N LEU A 37 -29.23 -27.75 44.82
CA LEU A 37 -27.86 -28.21 44.55
C LEU A 37 -27.80 -29.58 43.84
N LEU A 38 -28.93 -30.22 43.57
CA LEU A 38 -28.96 -31.48 42.83
C LEU A 38 -28.70 -31.23 41.35
N GLY A 39 -27.50 -31.61 40.90
CA GLY A 39 -27.16 -31.61 39.50
C GLY A 39 -28.03 -32.61 38.74
N LYS A 40 -28.39 -32.27 37.50
CA LYS A 40 -29.25 -33.11 36.66
C LYS A 40 -28.40 -34.00 35.77
N THR A 41 -28.79 -35.26 35.64
CA THR A 41 -28.15 -36.18 34.71
C THR A 41 -28.56 -35.88 33.26
N ILE A 42 -27.73 -36.26 32.28
CA ILE A 42 -28.06 -36.14 30.85
C ILE A 42 -29.38 -36.85 30.51
N ARG A 43 -29.73 -37.92 31.23
CA ARG A 43 -31.00 -38.62 31.07
C ARG A 43 -32.19 -37.75 31.49
N GLN A 44 -32.15 -37.16 32.68
CA GLN A 44 -33.23 -36.28 33.15
C GLN A 44 -33.35 -35.03 32.28
N LEU A 45 -32.22 -34.48 31.82
CA LEU A 45 -32.22 -33.34 30.90
C LEU A 45 -32.80 -33.68 29.53
N SER A 46 -32.63 -34.92 29.08
CA SER A 46 -33.22 -35.41 27.83
C SER A 46 -34.76 -35.37 27.90
N GLU A 47 -35.30 -35.77 29.05
CA GLU A 47 -36.74 -35.77 29.32
C GLU A 47 -37.28 -34.34 29.51
N GLU A 48 -36.56 -33.49 30.25
CA GLU A 48 -36.98 -32.11 30.56
C GLU A 48 -36.89 -31.16 29.36
N LEU A 49 -35.80 -31.23 28.58
CA LEU A 49 -35.59 -30.38 27.42
C LEU A 49 -36.22 -30.95 26.14
N GLN A 50 -36.81 -32.15 26.21
CA GLN A 50 -37.33 -32.90 25.05
C GLN A 50 -36.28 -33.07 23.94
N LEU A 51 -35.02 -33.24 24.34
CA LEU A 51 -33.89 -33.44 23.44
C LEU A 51 -33.38 -34.87 23.58
N SER A 52 -32.86 -35.46 22.51
CA SER A 52 -32.17 -36.75 22.64
C SER A 52 -30.89 -36.59 23.48
N LYS A 53 -30.49 -37.66 24.19
CA LYS A 53 -29.21 -37.68 24.93
C LYS A 53 -28.01 -37.32 24.04
N GLN A 54 -28.08 -37.72 22.77
CA GLN A 54 -27.07 -37.38 21.76
C GLN A 54 -27.06 -35.88 21.44
N ALA A 55 -28.22 -35.26 21.26
CA ALA A 55 -28.33 -33.82 21.02
C ALA A 55 -27.78 -33.01 22.21
N ILE A 56 -28.04 -33.45 23.45
CA ILE A 56 -27.46 -32.83 24.64
C ILE A 56 -25.94 -32.93 24.64
N ASN A 57 -25.39 -34.12 24.36
CA ASN A 57 -23.93 -34.31 24.28
C ASN A 57 -23.28 -33.46 23.19
N GLN A 58 -23.95 -33.27 22.05
CA GLN A 58 -23.48 -32.40 20.98
C GLN A 58 -23.44 -30.93 21.42
N ARG A 59 -24.49 -30.46 22.11
CA ARG A 59 -24.54 -29.10 22.69
C ARG A 59 -23.43 -28.88 23.71
N ILE A 60 -23.23 -29.84 24.63
CA ILE A 60 -22.15 -29.82 25.63
C ILE A 60 -20.77 -29.69 24.97
N SER A 61 -20.56 -30.38 23.85
CA SER A 61 -19.28 -30.33 23.12
C SER A 61 -19.10 -29.07 22.29
N SER A 62 -20.21 -28.43 21.88
CA SER A 62 -20.20 -27.20 21.09
C SER A 62 -19.98 -25.95 21.94
N ILE A 63 -20.42 -25.96 23.20
CA ILE A 63 -20.20 -24.85 24.13
C ILE A 63 -18.77 -24.93 24.69
N LYS A 64 -18.00 -23.86 24.52
CA LYS A 64 -16.63 -23.77 25.00
C LYS A 64 -16.58 -23.89 26.53
N ASP A 65 -15.66 -24.72 27.04
CA ASP A 65 -15.41 -24.96 28.47
C ASP A 65 -16.65 -25.41 29.27
N PHE A 66 -17.65 -25.99 28.61
CA PHE A 66 -18.88 -26.40 29.30
C PHE A 66 -18.61 -27.49 30.34
N ARG A 67 -17.86 -28.54 29.96
CA ARG A 67 -17.59 -29.69 30.83
C ARG A 67 -16.75 -29.34 32.05
N SER A 68 -15.88 -28.34 31.95
CA SER A 68 -15.04 -27.90 33.07
C SER A 68 -15.79 -26.99 34.04
N LYS A 69 -16.79 -26.24 33.57
CA LYS A 69 -17.52 -25.24 34.38
C LYS A 69 -18.85 -25.74 34.93
N HIS A 70 -19.54 -26.60 34.19
CA HIS A 70 -20.95 -26.94 34.38
C HIS A 70 -21.20 -28.44 34.48
N THR A 71 -20.15 -29.25 34.69
CA THR A 71 -20.30 -30.69 34.85
C THR A 71 -19.43 -31.16 36.01
N HIS A 72 -20.01 -31.97 36.90
CA HIS A 72 -19.29 -32.64 37.98
C HIS A 72 -19.57 -34.15 37.94
N LYS A 73 -18.56 -34.94 38.31
CA LYS A 73 -18.67 -36.40 38.37
C LYS A 73 -19.17 -36.81 39.74
N VAL A 74 -20.32 -37.47 39.78
CA VAL A 74 -20.88 -38.05 41.00
C VAL A 74 -20.82 -39.56 40.86
N LYS A 75 -19.94 -40.20 41.64
CA LYS A 75 -19.73 -41.66 41.60
C LYS A 75 -19.44 -42.16 40.16
N ASN A 76 -20.44 -42.75 39.50
CA ASN A 76 -20.31 -43.35 38.17
C ASN A 76 -21.01 -42.56 37.05
N HIS A 77 -21.64 -41.42 37.36
CA HIS A 77 -22.36 -40.61 36.38
C HIS A 77 -21.95 -39.14 36.42
N LEU A 78 -22.27 -38.42 35.34
CA LEU A 78 -22.03 -36.98 35.20
C LEU A 78 -23.33 -36.23 35.44
N GLU A 79 -23.24 -35.20 36.28
CA GLU A 79 -24.33 -34.28 36.58
C GLU A 79 -23.97 -32.89 36.08
N ILE A 80 -25.00 -32.17 35.64
CA ILE A 80 -24.90 -30.82 35.12
C ILE A 80 -25.58 -29.87 36.10
N ASP A 81 -24.90 -28.76 36.41
CA ASP A 81 -25.41 -27.73 37.29
C ASP A 81 -26.58 -26.96 36.66
N GLU A 82 -27.39 -26.29 37.48
CA GLU A 82 -28.56 -25.55 37.00
C GLU A 82 -28.20 -24.48 35.94
N ARG A 83 -27.00 -23.90 36.03
CA ARG A 83 -26.52 -22.89 35.06
C ARG A 83 -26.23 -23.54 33.70
N GLY A 84 -25.58 -24.71 33.69
CA GLY A 84 -25.35 -25.50 32.49
C GLY A 84 -26.65 -25.92 31.82
N VAL A 85 -27.66 -26.30 32.60
CA VAL A 85 -29.01 -26.61 32.07
C VAL A 85 -29.60 -25.41 31.33
N LYS A 86 -29.53 -24.21 31.93
CA LYS A 86 -30.03 -22.97 31.29
C LYS A 86 -29.26 -22.63 30.01
N MET A 87 -27.95 -22.87 29.96
CA MET A 87 -27.16 -22.70 28.74
C MET A 87 -27.55 -23.70 27.64
N LEU A 88 -27.75 -24.98 28.00
CA LEU A 88 -28.17 -26.01 27.04
C LEU A 88 -29.58 -25.74 26.48
N ALA A 89 -30.49 -25.22 27.30
CA ALA A 89 -31.83 -24.81 26.86
C ALA A 89 -31.79 -23.63 25.89
N ASN A 90 -30.90 -22.65 26.11
CA ASN A 90 -30.77 -21.45 25.28
C ASN A 90 -29.78 -21.60 24.11
N PHE A 91 -29.16 -22.77 23.94
CA PHE A 91 -28.13 -23.03 22.92
C PHE A 91 -28.54 -22.58 21.51
N ASP A 92 -29.78 -22.88 21.09
CA ASP A 92 -30.26 -22.53 19.74
C ASP A 92 -30.44 -21.03 19.55
N LYS A 93 -30.74 -20.27 20.61
CA LYS A 93 -30.86 -18.81 20.56
C LYS A 93 -29.48 -18.16 20.42
N GLN A 94 -28.51 -18.65 21.20
CA GLN A 94 -27.14 -18.14 21.18
C GLN A 94 -26.47 -18.42 19.82
N LYS A 95 -26.60 -19.64 19.28
CA LYS A 95 -26.05 -20.00 17.97
C LYS A 95 -26.58 -19.13 16.82
N ARG A 96 -27.86 -18.73 16.88
CA ARG A 96 -28.46 -17.83 15.88
C ARG A 96 -27.92 -16.40 15.99
N GLN A 97 -27.69 -15.90 17.21
CA GLN A 97 -27.10 -14.59 17.42
C GLN A 97 -25.65 -14.54 16.93
N ASP A 98 -24.83 -15.55 17.27
CA ASP A 98 -23.43 -15.62 16.83
C ASP A 98 -23.31 -15.67 15.29
N GLN A 99 -24.22 -16.39 14.62
CA GLN A 99 -24.27 -16.40 13.15
C GLN A 99 -24.67 -15.06 12.53
N GLN A 100 -25.56 -14.31 13.18
CA GLN A 100 -26.02 -13.01 12.69
C GLN A 100 -24.95 -11.93 12.89
N VAL A 101 -24.28 -11.91 14.04
CA VAL A 101 -23.18 -10.98 14.34
C VAL A 101 -22.01 -11.22 13.38
N ASN A 102 -21.60 -12.47 13.17
CA ASN A 102 -20.49 -12.80 12.25
C ASN A 102 -20.83 -12.50 10.77
N ARG A 103 -22.12 -12.51 10.40
CA ARG A 103 -22.57 -12.08 9.06
C ARG A 103 -22.52 -10.56 8.91
N GLN A 104 -22.87 -9.81 9.95
CA GLN A 104 -22.81 -8.34 9.96
C GLN A 104 -21.38 -7.81 10.04
N GLU A 105 -20.50 -8.44 10.83
CA GLU A 105 -19.08 -8.09 10.92
C GLU A 105 -18.36 -8.29 9.58
N ARG A 106 -18.58 -9.42 8.91
CA ARG A 106 -18.02 -9.65 7.56
C ARG A 106 -18.54 -8.65 6.54
N GLN A 107 -19.78 -8.20 6.63
CA GLN A 107 -20.33 -7.19 5.72
C GLN A 107 -19.67 -5.82 5.95
N ALA A 108 -19.55 -5.40 7.21
CA ALA A 108 -18.91 -4.13 7.58
C ALA A 108 -17.42 -4.08 7.25
N GLU A 109 -16.73 -5.22 7.29
CA GLU A 109 -15.30 -5.31 6.93
C GLU A 109 -15.09 -5.21 5.42
N ASN A 110 -15.95 -5.85 4.61
CA ASN A 110 -15.95 -5.68 3.15
C ASN A 110 -16.26 -4.24 2.74
N ASP A 111 -17.29 -3.61 3.34
CA ASP A 111 -17.64 -2.21 3.03
C ASP A 111 -16.52 -1.22 3.35
N LYS A 112 -15.76 -1.45 4.43
CA LYS A 112 -14.56 -0.65 4.76
C LYS A 112 -13.42 -0.88 3.78
N GLN A 113 -13.21 -2.13 3.35
CA GLN A 113 -12.17 -2.48 2.40
C GLN A 113 -12.45 -1.88 1.01
N ASP A 114 -13.71 -1.89 0.57
CA ASP A 114 -14.10 -1.34 -0.72
C ASP A 114 -14.00 0.19 -0.74
N LYS A 115 -14.40 0.87 0.34
CA LYS A 115 -14.17 2.33 0.51
C LYS A 115 -12.69 2.71 0.51
N LYS A 116 -11.83 1.87 1.10
CA LYS A 116 -10.37 2.10 1.10
C LYS A 116 -9.78 1.89 -0.30
N LYS A 117 -10.21 0.86 -1.02
CA LYS A 117 -9.78 0.59 -2.41
C LYS A 117 -10.20 1.72 -3.37
N THR A 118 -11.43 2.22 -3.26
CA THR A 118 -11.91 3.33 -4.11
C THR A 118 -11.13 4.62 -3.85
N ASN A 119 -10.82 4.94 -2.59
CA ASN A 119 -10.00 6.11 -2.25
C ASN A 119 -8.57 6.01 -2.83
N ILE A 120 -7.92 4.84 -2.69
CA ILE A 120 -6.58 4.61 -3.25
C ILE A 120 -6.59 4.75 -4.77
N ASN A 121 -7.61 4.20 -5.45
CA ASN A 121 -7.75 4.32 -6.90
C ASN A 121 -7.95 5.77 -7.37
N ASP A 122 -8.75 6.57 -6.66
CA ASP A 122 -8.94 8.00 -6.99
C ASP A 122 -7.63 8.80 -6.82
N VAL A 123 -6.87 8.54 -5.74
CA VAL A 123 -5.56 9.17 -5.53
C VAL A 123 -4.57 8.76 -6.62
N LEU A 124 -4.51 7.48 -6.98
CA LEU A 124 -3.64 6.99 -8.05
C LEU A 124 -4.01 7.59 -9.41
N LEU A 125 -5.31 7.72 -9.70
CA LEU A 125 -5.79 8.32 -10.94
C LEU A 125 -5.39 9.80 -11.04
N LYS A 126 -5.55 10.57 -9.96
CA LYS A 126 -5.09 11.97 -9.89
C LYS A 126 -3.59 12.10 -10.07
N GLN A 127 -2.80 11.19 -9.49
CA GLN A 127 -1.35 11.17 -9.66
C GLN A 127 -0.94 10.85 -11.10
N LEU A 128 -1.66 9.94 -11.76
CA LEU A 128 -1.45 9.62 -13.18
C LEU A 128 -1.67 10.86 -14.04
N ASP A 129 -2.79 11.57 -13.82
CA ASP A 129 -3.17 12.75 -14.59
C ASP A 129 -2.15 13.89 -14.44
N VAL A 130 -1.63 14.10 -13.22
CA VAL A 130 -0.53 15.05 -12.98
C VAL A 130 0.76 14.64 -13.69
N LYS A 131 1.10 13.34 -13.70
CA LYS A 131 2.28 12.83 -14.41
C LYS A 131 2.14 12.99 -15.92
N ASP A 132 0.96 12.72 -16.48
CA ASP A 132 0.69 12.89 -17.91
C ASP A 132 0.80 14.36 -18.33
N GLN A 133 0.31 15.29 -17.50
CA GLN A 133 0.52 16.73 -17.73
C GLN A 133 2.00 17.13 -17.70
N GLN A 134 2.81 16.54 -16.80
CA GLN A 134 4.26 16.79 -16.76
C GLN A 134 4.95 16.25 -18.01
N ILE A 135 4.59 15.04 -18.46
CA ILE A 135 5.12 14.44 -19.69
C ILE A 135 4.77 15.32 -20.89
N SER A 136 3.53 15.80 -20.99
CA SER A 136 3.11 16.70 -22.08
C SER A 136 3.92 18.00 -22.12
N LYS A 137 4.22 18.61 -20.96
CA LYS A 137 5.06 19.81 -20.88
C LYS A 137 6.50 19.53 -21.33
N LEU A 138 7.08 18.41 -20.87
CA LEU A 138 8.44 18.02 -21.25
C LEU A 138 8.54 17.74 -22.76
N GLN A 139 7.55 17.04 -23.31
CA GLN A 139 7.51 16.76 -24.75
C GLN A 139 7.43 18.05 -25.57
N LYS A 140 6.55 19.00 -25.21
CA LYS A 140 6.48 20.30 -25.89
C LYS A 140 7.80 21.08 -25.81
N SER A 141 8.46 21.10 -24.65
CA SER A 141 9.75 21.79 -24.50
C SER A 141 10.85 21.13 -25.34
N LEU A 142 10.84 19.79 -25.43
CA LEU A 142 11.80 19.05 -26.24
C LEU A 142 11.59 19.33 -27.74
N ASP A 143 10.32 19.31 -28.19
CA ASP A 143 9.96 19.63 -29.58
C ASP A 143 10.39 21.05 -29.94
N GLN A 144 10.16 22.03 -29.05
CA GLN A 144 10.63 23.41 -29.23
C GLN A 144 12.16 23.50 -29.35
N GLN A 145 12.88 22.78 -28.50
CA GLN A 145 14.34 22.76 -28.55
C GLN A 145 14.85 22.15 -29.86
N GLN A 146 14.23 21.07 -30.35
CA GLN A 146 14.58 20.45 -31.63
C GLN A 146 14.31 21.39 -32.81
N GLN A 147 13.17 22.09 -32.82
CA GLN A 147 12.85 23.08 -33.85
C GLN A 147 13.88 24.22 -33.89
N LEU A 148 14.28 24.74 -32.71
CA LEU A 148 15.29 25.78 -32.62
C LEU A 148 16.65 25.30 -33.13
N GLN A 149 17.09 24.09 -32.78
CA GLN A 149 18.35 23.53 -33.27
C GLN A 149 18.36 23.38 -34.80
N LEU A 150 17.25 22.94 -35.39
CA LEU A 150 17.11 22.84 -36.84
C LEU A 150 17.13 24.21 -37.52
N ALA A 151 16.43 25.21 -36.96
CA ALA A 151 16.42 26.58 -37.46
C ALA A 151 17.83 27.20 -37.41
N THR A 152 18.52 27.08 -36.26
CA THR A 152 19.91 27.55 -36.10
C THR A 152 20.86 26.86 -37.07
N LEU A 153 20.70 25.56 -37.33
CA LEU A 153 21.52 24.85 -38.31
C LEU A 153 21.26 25.36 -39.74
N ALA A 154 20.00 25.64 -40.09
CA ALA A 154 19.63 26.16 -41.40
C ALA A 154 20.20 27.58 -41.62
N GLU A 155 20.04 28.48 -40.66
CA GLU A 155 20.61 29.83 -40.69
C GLU A 155 22.14 29.79 -40.80
N ASN A 156 22.81 28.94 -40.02
CA ASN A 156 24.26 28.77 -40.12
C ASN A 156 24.71 28.29 -41.51
N ARG A 157 23.93 27.43 -42.18
CA ARG A 157 24.21 27.02 -43.56
C ARG A 157 24.04 28.20 -44.53
N GLN A 158 23.00 29.02 -44.37
CA GLN A 158 22.81 30.22 -45.19
C GLN A 158 23.93 31.23 -45.00
N LEU A 159 24.32 31.51 -43.75
CA LEU A 159 25.42 32.42 -43.41
C LEU A 159 26.74 31.93 -44.02
N LYS A 160 27.06 30.63 -43.91
CA LYS A 160 28.24 30.05 -44.57
C LYS A 160 28.19 30.23 -46.09
N GLY A 161 27.03 30.04 -46.71
CA GLY A 161 26.84 30.30 -48.13
C GLY A 161 27.07 31.76 -48.51
N HIS A 162 26.58 32.71 -47.70
CA HIS A 162 26.79 34.14 -47.91
C HIS A 162 28.27 34.54 -47.78
N ILE A 163 28.96 34.02 -46.77
CA ILE A 163 30.40 34.25 -46.56
C ILE A 163 31.20 33.72 -47.77
N GLN A 164 30.87 32.52 -48.26
CA GLN A 164 31.56 31.95 -49.42
C GLN A 164 31.33 32.80 -50.69
N LYS A 165 30.11 33.29 -50.91
CA LYS A 165 29.80 34.21 -52.03
C LYS A 165 30.59 35.53 -51.91
N LEU A 166 30.62 36.14 -50.73
CA LEU A 166 31.37 37.38 -50.48
C LEU A 166 32.88 37.19 -50.69
N ASN A 167 33.45 36.09 -50.20
CA ASN A 167 34.87 35.78 -50.42
C ASN A 167 35.17 35.59 -51.92
N GLY A 168 34.31 34.91 -52.67
CA GLY A 168 34.46 34.79 -54.12
C GLY A 168 34.43 36.14 -54.85
N LEU A 169 33.53 37.04 -54.43
CA LEU A 169 33.47 38.42 -54.97
C LEU A 169 34.73 39.22 -54.59
N LEU A 170 35.23 39.10 -53.37
CA LEU A 170 36.44 39.76 -52.92
C LEU A 170 37.67 39.31 -53.71
N GLU A 171 37.84 38.00 -53.91
CA GLU A 171 38.94 37.46 -54.72
C GLU A 171 38.89 37.92 -56.18
N SER A 172 37.70 37.97 -56.78
CA SER A 172 37.54 38.51 -58.13
C SER A 172 37.82 40.02 -58.22
N SER A 173 37.44 40.79 -57.20
CA SER A 173 37.74 42.23 -57.11
C SER A 173 39.24 42.49 -56.94
N ASN A 174 39.91 41.76 -56.05
CA ASN A 174 41.36 41.83 -55.86
C ASN A 174 42.13 41.46 -57.14
N SER A 175 41.66 40.45 -57.88
CA SER A 175 42.21 40.07 -59.18
C SER A 175 42.05 41.19 -60.23
N THR A 176 40.89 41.85 -60.24
CA THR A 176 40.60 42.97 -61.15
C THR A 176 41.47 44.19 -60.82
N GLN A 177 41.65 44.51 -59.54
CA GLN A 177 42.54 45.57 -59.08
C GLN A 177 44.01 45.27 -59.40
N LYS A 178 44.46 44.02 -59.21
CA LYS A 178 45.82 43.59 -59.59
C LYS A 178 46.06 43.76 -61.09
N ARG A 179 45.10 43.36 -61.94
CA ARG A 179 45.18 43.54 -63.40
C ARG A 179 45.22 45.02 -63.82
N GLN A 180 44.48 45.90 -63.13
CA GLN A 180 44.52 47.34 -63.39
C GLN A 180 45.83 48.00 -62.91
N ALA A 181 46.37 47.59 -61.76
CA ALA A 181 47.66 48.06 -61.26
C ALA A 181 48.81 47.68 -62.22
N THR A 182 48.85 46.45 -62.72
CA THR A 182 49.88 46.02 -63.68
C THR A 182 49.79 46.79 -65.01
N ARG A 183 48.59 47.19 -65.45
CA ARG A 183 48.42 48.00 -66.67
C ARG A 183 48.80 49.46 -66.49
N LYS A 184 48.65 50.04 -65.29
CA LYS A 184 49.08 51.43 -65.00
C LYS A 184 50.59 51.57 -64.86
N ASN A 185 51.29 50.49 -64.49
CA ASN A 185 52.74 50.50 -64.28
C ASN A 185 53.55 50.31 -65.57
N GLY A 186 52.90 50.15 -66.73
CA GLY A 186 53.57 49.99 -68.02
C GLY A 186 54.09 51.27 -68.67
N ASN A 187 53.78 52.45 -68.12
CA ASN A 187 54.09 53.74 -68.76
C ASN A 187 55.05 54.65 -67.97
N LEU A 188 55.67 54.20 -66.88
CA LEU A 188 56.66 55.00 -66.16
C LEU A 188 57.82 54.13 -65.67
N SER A 189 58.96 54.27 -66.38
CA SER A 189 60.35 54.25 -65.87
C SER A 189 61.28 53.42 -66.75
N ASN A 190 62.00 54.12 -67.63
CA ASN A 190 63.33 53.74 -68.10
C ASN A 190 64.34 54.06 -67.00
N GLY A 191 65.32 53.18 -66.77
CA GLY A 191 66.54 53.57 -66.07
C GLY A 191 67.29 52.46 -65.31
N ALA A 192 68.25 51.84 -65.99
CA ALA A 192 69.54 51.35 -65.49
C ALA A 192 69.63 50.18 -64.46
N ASN A 193 70.23 49.09 -64.97
CA ASN A 193 71.41 48.37 -64.48
C ASN A 193 71.35 47.49 -63.19
N SER A 194 71.46 46.18 -63.46
CA SER A 194 72.50 45.25 -62.99
C SER A 194 72.93 45.28 -61.51
N SER A 195 72.65 44.19 -60.79
CA SER A 195 73.70 43.19 -60.49
C SER A 195 73.11 41.99 -59.73
N ASN A 196 73.68 40.82 -60.03
CA ASN A 196 73.38 39.54 -59.42
C ASN A 196 73.73 39.50 -57.93
N THR A 197 72.91 38.81 -57.14
CA THR A 197 73.41 37.97 -56.04
C THR A 197 72.48 36.77 -55.83
N LYS A 198 73.09 35.59 -55.86
CA LYS A 198 72.51 34.27 -55.67
C LYS A 198 72.79 33.85 -54.23
N ASP A 199 71.76 33.44 -53.48
CA ASP A 199 71.83 32.42 -52.42
C ASP A 199 70.38 32.14 -51.95
N LYS A 200 69.80 30.98 -52.29
CA LYS A 200 69.79 29.67 -51.59
C LYS A 200 68.73 29.54 -50.49
N ASN A 201 67.81 28.59 -50.76
CA ASN A 201 67.06 27.72 -49.83
C ASN A 201 65.99 28.42 -48.96
N ASP A 202 64.82 27.84 -48.63
CA ASP A 202 64.33 26.47 -48.73
C ASP A 202 62.79 26.46 -48.51
N LYS A 203 62.16 25.35 -48.90
CA LYS A 203 60.81 24.85 -48.54
C LYS A 203 59.58 25.30 -49.36
N GLN A 204 59.33 24.45 -50.36
CA GLN A 204 58.02 24.03 -50.86
C GLN A 204 57.02 23.67 -49.75
N GLU A 205 55.86 24.34 -49.81
CA GLU A 205 54.52 23.76 -49.98
C GLU A 205 54.31 22.29 -49.58
N LYS A 206 53.38 22.06 -48.64
CA LYS A 206 52.44 20.94 -48.75
C LYS A 206 51.15 21.21 -47.96
N ASN A 207 50.09 21.48 -48.72
CA ASN A 207 48.72 21.17 -48.35
C ASN A 207 48.66 19.76 -47.76
N ARG A 208 48.11 19.62 -46.55
CA ARG A 208 47.58 18.35 -46.05
C ARG A 208 46.16 18.58 -45.55
N VAL A 209 45.23 18.35 -46.47
CA VAL A 209 44.01 17.60 -46.19
C VAL A 209 44.39 16.43 -45.30
N VAL A 210 43.87 16.40 -44.07
CA VAL A 210 43.91 15.20 -43.24
C VAL A 210 42.57 14.53 -43.42
N ASP A 211 42.58 13.53 -44.29
CA ASP A 211 41.53 12.53 -44.36
C ASP A 211 41.38 11.83 -43.02
N THR A 212 40.12 11.53 -42.72
CA THR A 212 39.65 10.56 -41.75
C THR A 212 40.49 9.29 -41.76
N ASN A 213 41.16 9.00 -40.65
CA ASN A 213 41.35 7.62 -40.21
C ASN A 213 41.35 7.54 -38.67
N GLU A 214 40.23 7.01 -38.18
CA GLU A 214 40.28 5.88 -37.25
C GLU A 214 41.05 6.07 -35.94
N LYS A 215 40.70 7.11 -35.18
CA LYS A 215 40.86 7.02 -33.72
C LYS A 215 39.61 6.36 -33.16
N GLN A 216 39.69 5.05 -33.00
CA GLN A 216 38.87 4.28 -32.07
C GLN A 216 38.94 4.92 -30.68
N LYS A 217 38.09 5.92 -30.42
CA LYS A 217 37.72 6.28 -29.06
C LYS A 217 36.85 5.14 -28.57
N LYS A 218 37.47 4.22 -27.83
CA LYS A 218 36.83 3.18 -27.04
C LYS A 218 35.61 3.78 -26.36
N ILE A 219 34.42 3.53 -26.91
CA ILE A 219 33.16 3.74 -26.20
C ILE A 219 33.24 2.75 -25.05
N HIS A 220 33.48 3.25 -23.84
CA HIS A 220 33.28 2.48 -22.63
C HIS A 220 31.80 2.09 -22.67
N LYS A 221 31.52 0.80 -22.92
CA LYS A 221 30.16 0.29 -22.87
C LYS A 221 29.64 0.58 -21.47
N ASN A 222 28.80 1.61 -21.35
CA ASN A 222 28.01 1.79 -20.15
C ASN A 222 27.19 0.51 -19.97
N LYS A 223 27.28 -0.07 -18.77
CA LYS A 223 26.51 -1.21 -18.32
C LYS A 223 25.02 -0.84 -18.45
N ILE A 224 24.37 -1.32 -19.50
CA ILE A 224 22.91 -1.22 -19.66
C ILE A 224 22.30 -1.88 -18.42
N ASN A 225 21.68 -1.09 -17.54
CA ASN A 225 20.88 -1.68 -16.48
C ASN A 225 19.61 -2.21 -17.14
N ASN A 226 19.51 -3.54 -17.24
CA ASN A 226 18.28 -4.22 -17.66
C ASN A 226 17.22 -4.16 -16.55
N SER A 227 16.94 -2.97 -16.01
CA SER A 227 16.00 -2.77 -14.92
C SER A 227 14.59 -2.41 -15.39
N TRP A 228 14.32 -2.45 -16.70
CA TRP A 228 13.03 -2.02 -17.26
C TRP A 228 11.97 -3.14 -17.28
N TRP A 229 12.35 -4.41 -17.08
CA TRP A 229 11.45 -5.55 -17.31
C TRP A 229 10.96 -6.29 -16.04
N HIS A 230 10.99 -5.68 -14.86
CA HIS A 230 10.53 -6.34 -13.62
C HIS A 230 9.13 -5.91 -13.15
N PHE A 231 8.18 -5.75 -14.06
CA PHE A 231 6.78 -5.41 -13.75
C PHE A 231 5.75 -6.43 -14.28
N TRP A 232 6.14 -7.71 -14.36
CA TRP A 232 5.20 -8.83 -14.48
C TRP A 232 5.35 -9.77 -13.30
#